data_AF-V8PAG8-F1
#
_entry.id   AF-V8PAG8-F1
#
_cell.length_a   1.000
_cell.length_b   1.000
_cell.length_c   1.000
_cell.angle_alpha   90.00
_cell.angle_beta   90.00
_cell.angle_gamma   90.00
#
_symmetry.space_group_name_H-M   'P 1'
#
loop_
_entity.id
_entity.type
_entity.pdbx_description
1 polymer ?
#
loop_
_entity_poly.entity_id
_entity_poly.type
_entity_poly.pdbx_seq_one_letter_code
_entity_poly.pdbx_strand_id
1 'polypeptide(L)'
;PKLLSRELLDLVASHFNLKEKEYFGITFIDDMGHNVWLQLDHRVLDHDLPKKPGPATLFFAVRFYIESISFLKDKTTVELFFLNAKSCVQQ
;
A
#
# COMPACT_ATOMS: atom_id res chain seq x y z
N PRO A 1 -6.25 -13.79 13.06
CA PRO A 1 -5.48 -14.25 11.87
C PRO A 1 -3.99 -13.91 12.08
N LYS A 2 -3.05 -14.79 11.73
CA LYS A 2 -1.61 -14.55 11.94
C LYS A 2 -0.88 -13.96 10.72
N LEU A 3 -1.60 -13.27 9.85
CA LEU A 3 -1.08 -12.74 8.58
C LEU A 3 -0.12 -11.57 8.84
N LEU A 4 1.11 -11.68 8.36
CA LEU A 4 2.07 -10.59 8.34
C LEU A 4 1.70 -9.56 7.26
N SER A 5 2.00 -8.29 7.51
CA SER A 5 1.68 -7.23 6.53
C SER A 5 2.45 -7.40 5.22
N ARG A 6 3.64 -8.02 5.24
CA ARG A 6 4.37 -8.41 4.03
C ARG A 6 3.63 -9.45 3.20
N GLU A 7 3.03 -10.46 3.85
CA GLU A 7 2.27 -11.48 3.16
C GLU A 7 0.99 -10.89 2.53
N LEU A 8 0.36 -9.93 3.21
CA LEU A 8 -0.75 -9.19 2.65
C LEU A 8 -0.32 -8.36 1.42
N LEU A 9 0.82 -7.66 1.50
CA LEU A 9 1.39 -6.93 0.36
C LEU A 9 1.69 -7.87 -0.81
N ASP A 10 2.25 -9.04 -0.54
CA ASP A 10 2.56 -10.06 -1.55
C ASP A 10 1.30 -10.59 -2.23
N LEU A 11 0.22 -10.81 -1.46
CA LEU A 11 -1.07 -11.22 -1.99
C LEU A 11 -1.66 -10.16 -2.94
N VAL A 12 -1.66 -8.89 -2.50
CA VAL A 12 -2.15 -7.77 -3.31
C VAL A 12 -1.31 -7.60 -4.58
N ALA A 13 0.02 -7.60 -4.45
CA ALA A 13 0.92 -7.51 -5.60
C ALA A 13 0.72 -8.65 -6.60
N SER A 14 0.53 -9.88 -6.11
CA SER A 14 0.27 -11.04 -6.96
C SER A 14 -1.05 -10.92 -7.74
N HIS A 15 -2.09 -10.35 -7.11
CA HIS A 15 -3.38 -10.12 -7.77
C HIS A 15 -3.25 -9.20 -9.00
N PHE A 16 -2.37 -8.20 -8.94
CA PHE A 16 -2.10 -7.27 -10.04
C PHE A 16 -0.93 -7.70 -10.95
N ASN A 17 -0.32 -8.87 -10.71
CA ASN A 17 0.91 -9.30 -11.38
C ASN A 17 2.06 -8.25 -11.26
N LEU A 18 2.12 -7.57 -10.12
CA LEU A 18 3.07 -6.50 -9.85
C LEU A 18 4.45 -7.06 -9.49
N LYS A 19 5.45 -6.78 -10.33
CA LYS A 19 6.81 -7.30 -10.17
C LYS A 19 7.69 -6.45 -9.25
N GLU A 20 7.51 -5.14 -9.25
CA GLU A 20 8.33 -4.17 -8.52
C GLU A 20 7.60 -3.69 -7.25
N LYS A 21 7.20 -4.64 -6.39
CA LYS A 21 6.38 -4.38 -5.20
C LYS A 21 7.11 -3.61 -4.08
N GLU A 22 8.44 -3.52 -4.13
CA GLU A 22 9.27 -2.84 -3.13
C GLU A 22 8.96 -1.34 -3.00
N TYR A 23 8.36 -0.74 -4.02
CA TYR A 23 7.96 0.67 -4.00
C TYR A 23 6.62 0.94 -3.33
N PHE A 24 5.87 -0.12 -3.03
CA PHE A 24 4.50 -0.03 -2.55
C PHE A 24 4.39 -0.41 -1.08
N GLY A 25 3.29 0.00 -0.48
CA GLY A 25 2.90 -0.44 0.84
C GLY A 25 1.39 -0.41 0.99
N ILE A 26 0.97 -0.73 2.20
CA ILE A 26 -0.44 -0.71 2.59
C ILE A 26 -0.58 0.28 3.74
N THR A 27 -1.60 1.13 3.65
CA THR A 27 -1.94 2.07 4.69
C THR A 27 -3.37 1.89 5.18
N PHE A 28 -3.68 2.49 6.31
CA PHE A 28 -5.03 2.65 6.82
C PHE A 28 -5.17 4.05 7.43
N ILE A 29 -6.41 4.50 7.60
CA ILE A 29 -6.69 5.73 8.33
C ILE A 29 -7.02 5.34 9.77
N ASP A 30 -6.26 5.81 10.75
CA ASP A 30 -6.51 5.51 12.17
C ASP A 30 -7.76 6.24 12.71
N ASP A 31 -8.13 5.97 13.97
CA ASP A 31 -9.28 6.63 14.60
C ASP A 31 -9.07 8.15 14.82
N MET A 32 -7.82 8.64 14.69
CA MET A 32 -7.47 10.08 14.72
C MET A 32 -7.47 10.73 13.33
N GLY A 33 -7.74 9.96 12.26
CA GLY A 33 -7.73 10.45 10.88
C GLY A 33 -6.34 10.49 10.24
N HIS A 34 -5.31 9.96 10.88
CA HIS A 34 -3.97 9.90 10.30
C HIS A 34 -3.83 8.73 9.34
N ASN A 35 -3.06 8.93 8.28
CA ASN A 35 -2.69 7.88 7.34
C ASN A 35 -1.45 7.14 7.87
N VAL A 36 -1.63 5.88 8.27
CA VAL A 36 -0.62 5.05 8.92
C VAL A 36 -0.22 3.89 8.02
N TRP A 37 1.08 3.69 7.81
CA TRP A 37 1.63 2.56 7.06
C TRP A 37 1.69 1.30 7.92
N LEU A 38 1.30 0.17 7.34
CA LEU A 38 1.57 -1.13 7.94
C LEU A 38 3.09 -1.41 7.96
N GLN A 39 3.57 -1.93 9.09
CA GLN A 39 4.92 -2.45 9.25
C GLN A 39 4.97 -3.88 8.75
N LEU A 40 5.88 -4.15 7.80
CA LEU A 40 5.92 -5.39 7.03
C LEU A 40 6.26 -6.62 7.89
N ASP A 41 7.00 -6.42 8.97
CA ASP A 41 7.42 -7.41 9.96
C ASP A 41 6.39 -7.63 11.07
N HIS A 42 5.37 -6.79 11.17
CA HIS A 42 4.27 -6.94 12.13
C HIS A 42 3.07 -7.63 11.49
N ARG A 43 2.23 -8.25 12.32
CA ARG A 43 0.94 -8.78 11.84
C ARG A 43 -0.01 -7.63 11.54
N VAL A 44 -0.86 -7.82 10.54
CA VAL A 44 -1.84 -6.80 10.13
C VAL A 44 -2.71 -6.37 11.32
N LEU A 45 -3.18 -7.33 12.12
CA LEU A 45 -4.06 -7.09 13.26
C LEU A 45 -3.33 -6.64 14.54
N ASP A 46 -2.00 -6.61 14.55
CA ASP A 46 -1.22 -6.05 15.65
C ASP A 46 -1.05 -4.52 15.51
N HIS A 47 -1.55 -3.93 14.41
CA HIS A 47 -1.67 -2.49 14.24
C HIS A 47 -2.97 -1.99 14.87
N ASP A 48 -2.97 -0.73 15.31
CA ASP A 48 -4.14 -0.04 15.88
C ASP A 48 -5.15 0.34 14.78
N LEU A 49 -5.68 -0.67 14.07
CA LEU A 49 -6.71 -0.50 13.06
C LEU A 49 -7.99 0.09 13.69
N PRO A 50 -8.76 0.90 12.94
CA PRO A 50 -10.00 1.49 13.42
C PRO A 50 -10.96 0.44 13.95
N LYS A 51 -11.50 0.67 15.16
CA LYS A 51 -12.43 -0.26 15.82
C LYS A 51 -13.88 -0.08 15.36
N LYS A 52 -14.07 0.36 14.13
CA LYS A 52 -15.39 0.60 13.53
C LYS A 52 -16.04 -0.73 13.15
N PRO A 53 -17.38 -0.88 13.28
CA PRO A 53 -18.07 -2.09 12.85
C PRO A 53 -17.91 -2.29 11.33
N GLY A 54 -17.51 -3.50 10.92
CA GLY A 54 -17.34 -3.87 9.51
C GLY A 54 -15.89 -4.24 9.16
N PRO A 55 -15.60 -4.46 7.86
CA PRO A 55 -14.25 -4.73 7.38
C PRO A 55 -13.33 -3.53 7.59
N ALA A 56 -12.07 -3.78 7.96
CA ALA A 56 -11.06 -2.74 7.97
C ALA A 56 -10.72 -2.31 6.54
N THR A 57 -10.84 -1.01 6.26
CA THR A 57 -10.43 -0.43 4.97
C THR A 57 -8.92 -0.22 4.96
N LEU A 58 -8.26 -0.81 3.97
CA LEU A 58 -6.83 -0.66 3.72
C LEU A 58 -6.62 -0.05 2.33
N PHE A 59 -5.56 0.71 2.18
CA PHE A 59 -5.20 1.40 0.93
C PHE A 59 -3.85 0.90 0.45
N PHE A 60 -3.82 0.37 -0.77
CA PHE A 60 -2.57 0.05 -1.44
C PHE A 60 -2.05 1.30 -2.16
N ALA A 61 -0.82 1.71 -1.86
CA ALA A 61 -0.28 2.99 -2.31
C ALA A 61 1.23 2.92 -2.56
N VAL A 62 1.73 3.89 -3.34
CA VAL A 62 3.18 4.10 -3.53
C VAL A 62 3.75 4.67 -2.23
N ARG A 63 4.71 3.96 -1.64
CA ARG A 63 5.42 4.36 -0.42
C ARG A 63 6.74 5.05 -0.72
N PHE A 64 7.43 4.57 -1.74
CA PHE A 64 8.76 5.06 -2.11
C PHE A 64 8.74 5.48 -3.57
N TYR A 65 8.77 6.78 -3.80
CA TYR A 65 9.00 7.33 -5.13
C TYR A 65 10.49 7.28 -5.47
N ILE A 66 10.77 7.15 -6.75
CA ILE A 66 12.12 7.18 -7.30
C ILE A 66 12.29 8.43 -8.16
N GLU A 67 13.54 8.80 -8.44
CA GLU A 67 13.89 10.03 -9.15
C GLU A 67 13.24 10.14 -10.54
N SER A 68 13.10 9.02 -11.26
CA SER A 68 12.48 9.00 -12.58
C SER A 68 11.69 7.71 -12.83
N ILE A 69 10.50 7.85 -13.41
CA ILE A 69 9.68 6.72 -13.87
C ILE A 69 10.37 5.89 -14.96
N SER A 70 11.40 6.43 -15.63
CA SER A 70 12.19 5.69 -16.63
C SER A 70 13.00 4.54 -16.03
N PHE A 71 13.17 4.50 -14.70
CA PHE A 71 13.84 3.40 -14.01
C PHE A 71 12.91 2.22 -13.71
N LEU A 72 11.59 2.40 -13.83
CA LEU A 72 10.61 1.34 -13.67
C LEU A 72 10.62 0.43 -14.90
N LYS A 73 10.63 -0.87 -14.67
CA LYS A 73 10.74 -1.88 -15.73
C LYS A 73 9.40 -2.46 -16.14
N ASP A 74 8.40 -2.40 -15.27
CA ASP A 74 7.10 -2.99 -15.49
C ASP A 74 6.01 -1.93 -15.73
N LYS A 75 5.19 -2.14 -16.77
CA LYS A 75 4.14 -1.20 -17.18
C LYS A 75 3.11 -1.00 -16.07
N THR A 76 2.77 -2.06 -15.32
CA THR A 76 1.82 -1.98 -14.21
C THR A 76 2.35 -1.08 -13.10
N THR A 77 3.65 -1.15 -12.82
CA THR A 77 4.31 -0.25 -11.86
C THR A 77 4.21 1.21 -12.30
N VAL A 78 4.51 1.50 -13.58
CA VAL A 78 4.41 2.86 -14.14
C VAL A 78 3.00 3.42 -14.02
N GLU A 79 1.99 2.62 -14.41
CA GLU A 79 0.58 3.03 -14.33
C GLU A 79 0.16 3.34 -12.89
N LEU A 80 0.53 2.49 -11.93
CA LEU A 80 0.19 2.70 -10.53
C LEU A 80 0.91 3.92 -9.93
N PHE A 81 2.17 4.15 -10.28
CA PHE A 81 2.89 5.37 -9.90
C PHE A 81 2.19 6.63 -10.42
N PHE A 82 1.79 6.62 -11.69
CA PHE A 82 1.06 7.73 -12.29
C PHE A 82 -0.28 7.97 -11.60
N LEU A 83 -1.08 6.92 -11.37
CA LEU A 83 -2.39 7.05 -10.73
C LEU A 83 -2.27 7.56 -9.28
N ASN A 84 -1.28 7.06 -8.53
CA ASN A 84 -1.02 7.52 -7.18
C ASN A 84 -0.63 9.00 -7.18
N ALA A 85 0.31 9.42 -8.04
CA ALA A 85 0.71 10.82 -8.17
C ALA A 85 -0.45 11.74 -8.59
N LYS A 86 -1.24 11.32 -9.58
CA LYS A 86 -2.43 12.04 -10.03
C LYS A 86 -3.42 12.27 -8.88
N SER A 87 -3.67 11.25 -8.07
CA SER A 87 -4.56 11.37 -6.90
C SER A 87 -4.01 12.31 -5.83
N CYS A 88 -2.68 12.43 -5.68
CA CYS A 88 -2.08 13.37 -4.75
C CYS A 88 -2.18 14.83 -5.21
N VAL A 89 -2.20 15.07 -6.53
CA VAL A 89 -2.23 16.43 -7.10
C VAL A 89 -3.65 16.94 -7.35
N GLN A 90 -4.60 16.06 -7.67
CA GLN A 90 -5.99 16.43 -7.98
C GLN A 90 -6.88 16.52 -6.72
N GLN A 91 -6.43 17.21 -5.67
CA GLN A 91 -7.29 17.55 -4.53
C GLN A 91 -8.28 18.67 -4.86
#